data_AF-A0A0Q9SIL9-F1
#
_entry.id   AF-A0A0Q9SIL9-F1
#
_cell.length_a   1.000
_cell.length_b   1.000
_cell.length_c   1.000
_cell.angle_alpha   90.00
_cell.angle_beta   90.00
_cell.angle_gamma   90.00
#
_symmetry.space_group_name_H-M   'P 1'
#
loop_
_entity.id
_entity.type
_entity.pdbx_description
1 polymer ?
#
loop_
_entity_poly.entity_id
_entity_poly.type
_entity_poly.pdbx_seq_one_letter_code
_entity_poly.pdbx_strand_id
1 'polypeptide(L)' 'MTRRNQRTHRFPWLEATLWVLDGNQRARRFYEHHGWRSDGAAKVDWCGDVRLDEVRYRHSLAAEPA' A
#
# COMPACT_ATOMS: atom_id res chain seq x y z
N MET A 1 33.50 -8.52 29.17
CA MET A 1 32.41 -9.34 28.59
C MET A 1 31.21 -8.42 28.30
N THR A 2 31.26 -7.70 27.18
CA THR A 2 30.28 -6.65 26.82
C THR A 2 29.10 -7.28 26.08
N ARG A 3 27.94 -7.33 26.73
CA ARG A 3 26.69 -7.81 26.12
C ARG A 3 26.21 -6.75 25.10
N ARG A 4 26.40 -7.04 23.82
CA ARG A 4 25.91 -6.21 22.70
C ARG A 4 24.39 -6.43 22.58
N ASN A 5 23.58 -5.54 23.15
CA ASN A 5 22.13 -5.63 23.07
C ASN A 5 21.67 -5.11 21.70
N GLN A 6 21.54 -6.00 20.73
CA GLN A 6 20.96 -5.67 19.44
C GLN A 6 19.45 -5.43 19.64
N ARG A 7 19.03 -4.16 19.65
CA ARG A 7 17.61 -3.82 19.54
C ARG A 7 17.20 -4.01 18.09
N THR A 8 16.57 -5.14 17.79
CA THR A 8 15.91 -5.38 16.51
C THR A 8 14.79 -4.35 16.37
N HIS A 9 15.02 -3.28 15.61
CA HIS A 9 13.94 -2.39 15.17
C HIS A 9 13.09 -3.19 14.16
N ARG A 10 12.13 -3.97 14.66
CA ARG A 10 11.07 -4.53 13.84
C ARG A 10 10.21 -3.36 13.40
N PHE A 11 10.32 -2.99 12.12
CA PHE A 11 9.59 -1.87 11.55
C PHE A 11 8.07 -2.11 11.71
N PRO A 12 7.34 -1.24 12.42
CA PRO A 12 5.92 -1.45 12.74
C PRO A 12 4.99 -1.22 11.55
N TRP A 13 5.48 -0.62 10.47
CA TRP A 13 4.78 -0.46 9.20
C TRP A 13 4.88 -1.77 8.41
N LEU A 14 4.05 -2.73 8.79
CA LEU A 14 3.91 -4.04 8.13
C LEU A 14 3.12 -3.98 6.82
N GLU A 15 2.67 -2.80 6.42
CA GLU A 15 1.74 -2.63 5.30
C GLU A 15 1.84 -1.24 4.67
N ALA A 16 1.81 -1.20 3.34
CA ALA A 16 1.71 0.01 2.52
C ALA A 16 0.27 0.20 2.03
N THR A 17 -0.12 1.46 1.84
CA THR A 17 -1.43 1.85 1.31
C THR A 17 -1.24 2.74 0.09
N LEU A 18 -2.03 2.51 -0.96
CA LEU A 18 -2.00 3.26 -2.21
C LEU A 18 -3.43 3.57 -2.66
N TRP A 19 -3.67 4.79 -3.12
CA TRP A 19 -4.93 5.17 -3.75
C TRP A 19 -4.74 5.24 -5.25
N VAL A 20 -5.67 4.65 -6.00
CA VAL A 20 -5.63 4.58 -7.47
C VAL A 20 -6.98 5.01 -8.00
N LEU A 21 -6.99 5.84 -9.04
CA LEU A 21 -8.21 6.19 -9.76
C LEU A 21 -8.96 4.92 -10.20
N ASP A 22 -10.25 4.83 -9.88
CA ASP A 22 -11.09 3.67 -10.19
C ASP A 22 -11.10 3.36 -11.68
N GLY A 23 -11.12 4.40 -12.52
CA GLY A 23 -11.06 4.30 -13.97
C GLY A 23 -9.68 3.95 -14.55
N ASN A 24 -8.59 3.98 -13.78
CA ASN A 24 -7.24 3.69 -14.27
C ASN A 24 -6.94 2.18 -14.27
N GLN A 25 -7.63 1.46 -15.16
CA GLN A 25 -7.54 0.01 -15.28
C GLN A 25 -6.12 -0.50 -15.52
N ARG A 26 -5.27 0.28 -16.21
CA ARG A 26 -3.87 -0.06 -16.44
C ARG A 26 -3.07 -0.06 -15.13
N ALA A 27 -3.21 0.99 -14.32
CA ALA A 27 -2.53 1.06 -13.03
C ALA A 27 -3.02 -0.02 -12.06
N ARG A 28 -4.34 -0.26 -12.01
CA ARG A 28 -4.94 -1.31 -11.17
C ARG A 28 -4.34 -2.69 -11.47
N ARG A 29 -4.31 -3.08 -12.74
CA ARG A 29 -3.68 -4.34 -13.18
C ARG A 29 -2.19 -4.42 -12.84
N PHE A 30 -1.46 -3.31 -12.99
CA PHE A 30 -0.04 -3.25 -12.63
C PHE A 30 0.16 -3.52 -11.13
N TYR A 31 -0.57 -2.84 -10.26
CA TYR A 31 -0.43 -3.02 -8.82
C TYR A 31 -0.92 -4.41 -8.36
N GLU A 32 -2.02 -4.90 -8.91
CA GLU A 32 -2.51 -6.27 -8.64
C GLU A 32 -1.46 -7.33 -9.00
N HIS A 33 -0.79 -7.16 -10.14
CA HIS A 33 0.30 -8.05 -10.54
C HIS A 33 1.51 -7.99 -9.58
N HIS A 34 1.76 -6.84 -8.97
CA HIS A 34 2.80 -6.63 -7.97
C HIS A 34 2.35 -6.95 -6.53
N GLY A 35 1.30 -7.76 -6.35
CA GLY A 35 0.88 -8.25 -5.04
C GLY A 35 0.04 -7.27 -4.22
N TRP A 36 -0.34 -6.13 -4.79
CA TRP A 36 -1.28 -5.23 -4.14
C TRP A 36 -2.70 -5.79 -4.22
N ARG A 37 -3.49 -5.56 -3.17
CA ARG A 37 -4.90 -5.99 -3.14
C ARG A 37 -5.79 -4.82 -2.78
N SER A 38 -6.89 -4.67 -3.52
CA SER A 38 -7.93 -3.72 -3.15
C SER A 38 -8.62 -4.18 -1.87
N ASP A 39 -8.75 -3.30 -0.88
CA ASP A 39 -9.43 -3.63 0.38
C ASP A 39 -10.92 -3.23 0.39
N GLY A 40 -11.42 -2.77 -0.77
CA GLY A 40 -12.80 -2.32 -0.96
C GLY A 40 -13.07 -0.88 -0.49
N ALA A 41 -12.10 -0.21 0.14
CA ALA A 41 -12.26 1.19 0.47
C ALA A 41 -12.16 2.06 -0.79
N ALA A 42 -13.05 3.04 -0.89
CA ALA A 42 -13.06 4.04 -1.94
C ALA A 42 -13.21 5.43 -1.33
N LYS A 43 -12.70 6.44 -2.01
CA LYS A 43 -12.93 7.85 -1.68
C LYS A 43 -13.16 8.65 -2.95
N VAL A 44 -13.75 9.82 -2.76
CA VAL A 44 -13.82 10.85 -3.79
C VAL A 44 -12.83 11.94 -3.40
N ASP A 45 -11.97 12.32 -4.33
CA ASP A 45 -11.05 13.44 -4.20
C ASP A 45 -11.33 14.47 -5.30
N TRP A 46 -10.75 15.65 -5.17
CA TRP A 46 -10.92 16.73 -6.14
C TRP A 46 -9.58 17.32 -6.55
N CYS A 47 -9.33 17.35 -7.86
CA CYS A 47 -8.18 18.04 -8.44
C CYS A 47 -8.70 19.28 -9.19
N GLY A 48 -8.79 20.40 -8.48
CA GLY A 48 -9.56 21.56 -8.95
C GLY A 48 -11.02 21.19 -9.08
N ASP A 49 -11.62 21.45 -10.25
CA ASP A 49 -13.03 21.11 -10.54
C ASP A 49 -13.22 19.67 -11.04
N VAL A 50 -12.15 18.88 -11.09
CA VAL A 50 -12.20 17.49 -11.56
C VAL A 50 -12.42 16.55 -10.38
N ARG A 51 -13.54 15.82 -10.41
CA ARG A 51 -13.84 14.73 -9.47
C ARG A 51 -12.98 13.50 -9.77
N LEU A 52 -12.33 12.96 -8.75
CA LEU A 52 -11.50 11.76 -8.82
C LEU A 52 -12.08 10.68 -7.91
N ASP A 53 -12.64 9.63 -8.49
CA ASP A 53 -13.05 8.44 -7.74
C ASP A 53 -11.82 7.53 -7.58
N GLU A 54 -11.39 7.28 -6.35
CA GLU A 54 -10.18 6.51 -6.02
C GLU A 54 -10.52 5.28 -5.18
N VAL A 55 -9.89 4.15 -5.49
CA VAL A 55 -9.95 2.91 -4.72
C VAL A 55 -8.63 2.67 -3.99
N ARG A 56 -8.71 2.09 -2.80
CA ARG A 56 -7.55 1.81 -1.97
C ARG A 56 -7.02 0.41 -2.20
N TYR A 57 -5.71 0.34 -2.38
CA TYR A 57 -4.91 -0.87 -2.42
C TYR A 57 -4.00 -0.95 -1.21
N ARG A 58 -3.75 -2.17 -0.74
CA ARG A 58 -2.80 -2.45 0.33
C ARG A 58 -1.79 -3.52 -0.10
N HIS A 59 -0.59 -3.44 0.47
CA HIS A 59 0.49 -4.40 0.21
C HIS A 59 1.26 -4.67 1.50
N SER A 60 1.46 -5.94 1.86
CA SER A 60 2.24 -6.26 3.06
C SER A 60 3.72 -5.96 2.82
N LEU A 61 4.33 -5.21 3.74
CA LEU A 61 5.76 -4.90 3.74
C LEU A 61 6.56 -5.87 4.62
N ALA A 62 5.89 -6.79 5.31
CA ALA A 62 6.57 -7.85 6.01
C ALA A 62 7.32 -8.68 4.97
N ALA A 63 8.65 -8.69 5.04
CA ALA A 63 9.45 -9.64 4.29
C ALA A 63 8.91 -11.04 4.60
N GLU A 64 8.48 -11.77 3.58
CA GLU A 64 8.25 -13.20 3.73
C GLU A 64 9.52 -13.80 4.31
N PRO A 65 9.48 -14.45 5.49
CA PRO A 65 10.62 -15.22 5.93
C PRO A 65 10.76 -16.38 4.95
N ALA A 66 11.83 -16.36 4.17
CA ALA A 66 12.33 -17.53 3.45
C ALA A 66 12.73 -18.64 4.45
#